data_AF-A0A0V1Q2Z5-F1
#
_entry.id   AF-A0A0V1Q2Z5-F1
#
_cell.length_a   1.000
_cell.length_b   1.000
_cell.length_c   1.000
_cell.angle_alpha   90.00
_cell.angle_beta   90.00
_cell.angle_gamma   90.00
#
_symmetry.space_group_name_H-M   'P 1'
#
loop_
_entity.id
_entity.type
_entity.pdbx_description
1 polymer ?
#
loop_
_entity_poly.entity_id
_entity_poly.type
_entity_poly.pdbx_seq_one_letter_code
_entity_poly.pdbx_strand_id
1 'polypeptide(L)'
;MNEIGLDPGIDHLYAVKTIEEVHQKNGKIKSFLSYCGGLPAPENSDNPLGYKFSWSSRGVLLALRNFAKYWKDGKVVDVKSEDLMATAKPYFIYPGFAFVCYPNRDSTTYKELYNIPEAETVIRGTLRFQGFPEFVKVLVDLGFLKDDESPIFSKPSAWKDALAALIGAKSSEEKDLVAKISEVGTFKSEEDKERILSGLKWLGLFSDKQNTPRGNPLDTLCATLEEKMQYEKGERDLVVLQHKFGIEWANGETEVRTSTLVDYGNPDGYSSMAKLVGVPCAVATQQILDGTLSIKGLLAPMSSDINDPIMKTLKDDYGIYLVEKTVG
;
A
#
# COMPACT_ATOMS: atom_id res chain seq x y z
N MET A 1 0.41 -4.55 -23.91
CA MET A 1 0.34 -5.25 -22.61
C MET A 1 0.45 -4.22 -21.52
N ASN A 2 -0.53 -4.15 -20.63
CA ASN A 2 -0.57 -3.25 -19.47
C ASN A 2 -0.63 -4.08 -18.19
N GLU A 3 -0.60 -3.43 -17.03
CA GLU A 3 -0.85 -4.08 -15.74
C GLU A 3 0.06 -5.29 -15.51
N ILE A 4 1.36 -5.14 -15.82
CA ILE A 4 2.34 -6.23 -15.77
C ILE A 4 3.60 -5.83 -14.98
N GLY A 5 3.39 -5.20 -13.82
CA GLY A 5 4.42 -4.94 -12.82
C GLY A 5 4.27 -5.89 -11.62
N LEU A 6 4.14 -5.31 -10.42
CA LEU A 6 3.87 -6.04 -9.18
C LEU A 6 2.38 -6.04 -8.84
N ASP A 7 1.82 -4.84 -8.64
CA ASP A 7 0.43 -4.57 -8.29
C ASP A 7 0.04 -3.21 -8.92
N PRO A 8 -0.55 -3.22 -10.13
CA PRO A 8 -1.04 -4.38 -10.88
C PRO A 8 0.04 -5.14 -11.70
N GLY A 9 0.00 -6.48 -11.66
CA GLY A 9 0.90 -7.37 -12.40
C GLY A 9 0.97 -8.79 -11.84
N ILE A 10 2.03 -9.10 -11.09
CA ILE A 10 2.21 -10.39 -10.41
C ILE A 10 0.96 -10.79 -9.60
N ASP A 11 0.28 -9.82 -9.00
CA ASP A 11 -0.96 -10.06 -8.26
C ASP A 11 -2.09 -10.61 -9.16
N HIS A 12 -2.22 -10.16 -10.41
CA HIS A 12 -3.17 -10.74 -11.36
C HIS A 12 -2.78 -12.17 -11.74
N LEU A 13 -1.49 -12.41 -12.03
CA LEU A 13 -0.99 -13.71 -12.48
C LEU A 13 -1.42 -14.83 -11.53
N TYR A 14 -1.17 -14.62 -10.23
CA TYR A 14 -1.45 -15.63 -9.21
C TYR A 14 -2.88 -15.60 -8.67
N ALA A 15 -3.59 -14.47 -8.76
CA ALA A 15 -5.03 -14.44 -8.51
C ALA A 15 -5.77 -15.29 -9.54
N VAL A 16 -5.56 -15.03 -10.83
CA VAL A 16 -6.20 -15.75 -11.95
C VAL A 16 -5.84 -17.23 -11.90
N LYS A 17 -4.56 -17.57 -11.69
CA LYS A 17 -4.12 -18.97 -11.58
C LYS A 17 -4.94 -19.76 -10.56
N THR A 18 -5.01 -19.30 -9.31
CA THR A 18 -5.71 -20.04 -8.26
C THR A 18 -7.22 -20.10 -8.52
N ILE A 19 -7.82 -19.01 -9.04
CA ILE A 19 -9.24 -18.96 -9.36
C ILE A 19 -9.60 -19.98 -10.45
N GLU A 20 -8.85 -20.01 -11.56
CA GLU A 20 -9.07 -20.98 -12.64
C GLU A 20 -8.91 -22.42 -12.14
N GLU A 21 -7.88 -22.72 -11.33
CA GLU A 21 -7.69 -24.05 -10.75
C GLU A 21 -8.86 -24.51 -9.86
N VAL A 22 -9.47 -23.57 -9.11
CA VAL A 22 -10.63 -23.86 -8.27
C VAL A 22 -11.86 -24.11 -9.14
N HIS A 23 -12.12 -23.25 -10.13
CA HIS A 23 -13.27 -23.40 -11.04
C HIS A 23 -13.17 -24.67 -11.90
N GLN A 24 -11.99 -25.02 -12.39
CA GLN A 24 -11.75 -26.27 -13.15
C GLN A 24 -12.11 -27.52 -12.34
N LYS A 25 -12.04 -27.45 -11.01
CA LYS A 25 -12.44 -28.52 -10.08
C LYS A 25 -13.87 -28.36 -9.56
N ASN A 26 -14.68 -27.52 -10.20
CA ASN A 26 -16.05 -27.17 -9.81
C ASN A 26 -16.16 -26.59 -8.39
N GLY A 27 -15.08 -25.99 -7.87
CA GLY A 27 -15.11 -25.21 -6.65
C GLY A 27 -15.60 -23.79 -6.91
N LYS A 28 -15.91 -23.07 -5.83
CA LYS A 28 -16.38 -21.69 -5.82
C LYS A 28 -15.47 -20.82 -4.98
N ILE A 29 -15.17 -19.63 -5.48
CA ILE A 29 -14.44 -18.61 -4.72
C ILE A 29 -15.47 -17.82 -3.89
N LYS A 30 -15.62 -18.15 -2.61
CA LYS A 30 -16.54 -17.46 -1.69
C LYS A 30 -15.96 -16.15 -1.16
N SER A 31 -14.64 -16.07 -1.04
CA SER A 31 -13.92 -14.88 -0.58
C SER A 31 -12.61 -14.72 -1.34
N PHE A 32 -12.32 -13.51 -1.80
CA PHE A 32 -11.05 -13.11 -2.38
C PHE A 32 -10.51 -11.87 -1.64
N LEU A 33 -9.35 -12.03 -1.01
CA LEU A 33 -8.61 -10.93 -0.40
C LEU A 33 -7.23 -10.85 -1.06
N SER A 34 -6.80 -9.64 -1.43
CA SER A 34 -5.47 -9.39 -1.98
C SER A 34 -4.85 -8.17 -1.31
N TYR A 35 -3.74 -8.37 -0.61
CA TYR A 35 -3.04 -7.30 0.08
C TYR A 35 -1.57 -7.25 -0.32
N CYS A 36 -1.11 -6.07 -0.73
CA CYS A 36 0.26 -5.82 -1.15
C CYS A 36 0.87 -4.62 -0.40
N GLY A 37 2.16 -4.67 -0.10
CA GLY A 37 2.90 -3.52 0.41
C GLY A 37 4.36 -3.55 0.01
N GLY A 38 4.84 -2.43 -0.54
CA GLY A 38 6.26 -2.10 -0.61
C GLY A 38 6.64 -1.23 0.59
N LEU A 39 7.50 -1.76 1.44
CA LEU A 39 7.84 -1.24 2.77
C LEU A 39 9.36 -1.30 2.98
N PRO A 40 9.94 -0.59 3.95
CA PRO A 40 11.28 -0.91 4.41
C PRO A 40 11.31 -2.32 5.03
N ALA A 41 12.46 -2.99 4.97
CA ALA A 41 12.68 -4.18 5.78
C ALA A 41 12.48 -3.84 7.28
N PRO A 42 12.00 -4.77 8.14
CA PRO A 42 11.70 -4.47 9.54
C PRO A 42 12.89 -3.87 10.31
N GLU A 43 14.11 -4.30 10.01
CA GLU A 43 15.33 -3.76 10.59
C GLU A 43 15.66 -2.31 10.16
N ASN A 44 15.02 -1.81 9.09
CA ASN A 44 15.20 -0.47 8.53
C ASN A 44 13.93 0.40 8.63
N SER A 45 12.93 -0.03 9.42
CA SER A 45 11.64 0.66 9.53
C SER A 45 11.56 1.63 10.71
N ASP A 46 12.66 1.97 11.38
CA ASP A 46 12.65 2.83 12.57
C ASP A 46 12.54 4.32 12.21
N ASN A 47 11.34 4.72 11.79
CA ASN A 47 10.95 6.11 11.60
C ASN A 47 9.45 6.28 11.94
N PRO A 48 8.94 7.52 12.04
CA PRO A 48 7.58 7.77 12.53
C PRO A 48 6.45 7.05 11.80
N LEU A 49 6.65 6.68 10.52
CA LEU A 49 5.67 5.99 9.71
C LEU A 49 5.98 4.50 9.52
N GLY A 50 7.15 4.01 9.92
CA GLY A 50 7.62 2.70 9.46
C GLY A 50 7.67 2.61 7.93
N TYR A 51 7.97 3.71 7.26
CA TYR A 51 7.86 3.81 5.80
C TYR A 51 9.07 4.54 5.21
N LYS A 52 9.52 4.13 4.02
CA LYS A 52 10.55 4.83 3.26
C LYS A 52 10.11 4.94 1.80
N PHE A 53 10.38 6.08 1.18
CA PHE A 53 9.91 6.37 -0.17
C PHE A 53 10.84 5.74 -1.19
N SER A 54 10.35 4.73 -1.91
CA SER A 54 10.98 4.18 -3.12
C SER A 54 10.33 4.68 -4.42
N TRP A 55 9.31 5.53 -4.29
CA TRP A 55 8.57 6.18 -5.36
C TRP A 55 7.93 7.48 -4.83
N SER A 56 7.17 8.21 -5.65
CA SER A 56 6.61 9.53 -5.32
C SER A 56 5.89 9.58 -3.96
N SER A 57 6.42 10.38 -3.02
CA SER A 57 5.82 10.59 -1.70
C SER A 57 4.41 11.18 -1.78
N ARG A 58 4.21 12.11 -2.74
CA ARG A 58 2.91 12.70 -3.05
C ARG A 58 1.89 11.63 -3.42
N GLY A 59 2.26 10.67 -4.27
CA GLY A 59 1.38 9.58 -4.67
C GLY A 59 1.02 8.67 -3.48
N VAL A 60 1.97 8.41 -2.57
CA VAL A 60 1.70 7.68 -1.31
C VAL A 60 0.67 8.42 -0.47
N LEU A 61 0.87 9.72 -0.22
CA LEU A 61 -0.04 10.50 0.63
C LEU A 61 -1.42 10.71 0.01
N LEU A 62 -1.49 10.94 -1.31
CA LEU A 62 -2.77 11.04 -2.01
C LEU A 62 -3.55 9.73 -1.98
N ALA A 63 -2.86 8.58 -2.04
CA ALA A 63 -3.53 7.29 -1.93
C ALA A 63 -4.25 7.11 -0.59
N LEU A 64 -3.82 7.83 0.46
CA LEU A 64 -4.45 7.82 1.79
C LEU A 64 -5.72 8.67 1.85
N ARG A 65 -5.98 9.49 0.81
CA ARG A 65 -7.23 10.24 0.60
C ARG A 65 -8.14 9.58 -0.44
N ASN A 66 -7.84 8.37 -0.90
CA ASN A 66 -8.74 7.68 -1.82
C ASN A 66 -10.01 7.22 -1.10
N PHE A 67 -11.11 7.16 -1.82
CA PHE A 67 -12.24 6.34 -1.40
C PHE A 67 -11.87 4.85 -1.58
N ALA A 68 -12.59 3.98 -0.89
CA ALA A 68 -12.55 2.55 -1.18
C ALA A 68 -13.95 1.98 -1.34
N LYS A 69 -14.09 1.01 -2.23
CA LYS A 69 -15.35 0.31 -2.48
C LYS A 69 -15.08 -1.17 -2.67
N TYR A 70 -15.80 -2.05 -1.97
CA TYR A 70 -15.52 -3.49 -2.00
C TYR A 70 -16.75 -4.34 -1.68
N TRP A 71 -16.65 -5.64 -1.95
CA TRP A 71 -17.68 -6.61 -1.56
C TRP A 71 -17.38 -7.18 -0.19
N LYS A 72 -18.38 -7.24 0.68
CA LYS A 72 -18.32 -7.90 1.98
C LYS A 72 -19.67 -8.52 2.29
N ASP A 73 -19.66 -9.83 2.59
CA ASP A 73 -20.85 -10.61 2.97
C ASP A 73 -22.01 -10.42 1.96
N GLY A 74 -21.68 -10.42 0.66
CA GLY A 74 -22.61 -10.28 -0.45
C GLY A 74 -23.11 -8.86 -0.71
N LYS A 75 -22.62 -7.86 0.02
CA LYS A 75 -23.01 -6.45 -0.13
C LYS A 75 -21.83 -5.57 -0.52
N VAL A 76 -22.13 -4.51 -1.25
CA VAL A 76 -21.15 -3.46 -1.54
C VAL A 76 -21.00 -2.58 -0.30
N VAL A 77 -19.76 -2.31 0.08
CA VAL A 77 -19.39 -1.38 1.14
C VAL A 77 -18.61 -0.23 0.52
N ASP A 78 -19.05 0.99 0.80
CA ASP A 78 -18.40 2.24 0.39
C ASP A 78 -17.73 2.88 1.61
N VAL A 79 -16.44 3.21 1.48
CA VAL A 79 -15.62 3.88 2.49
C VAL A 79 -15.19 5.23 1.94
N LYS A 80 -15.56 6.29 2.65
CA LYS A 80 -15.17 7.66 2.29
C LYS A 80 -13.68 7.88 2.53
N SER A 81 -13.12 8.85 1.81
CA SER A 81 -11.71 9.23 1.92
C SER A 81 -11.28 9.56 3.35
N GLU A 82 -12.13 10.26 4.11
CA GLU A 82 -11.84 10.70 5.48
C GLU A 82 -11.84 9.53 6.48
N ASP A 83 -12.59 8.47 6.17
CA ASP A 83 -12.78 7.30 7.02
C ASP A 83 -11.80 6.17 6.68
N LEU A 84 -11.06 6.26 5.56
CA LEU A 84 -10.24 5.17 5.05
C LEU A 84 -9.24 4.65 6.08
N MET A 85 -8.47 5.54 6.71
CA MET A 85 -7.47 5.15 7.72
C MET A 85 -8.11 4.57 8.98
N ALA A 86 -9.37 4.93 9.30
CA ALA A 86 -10.09 4.36 10.44
C ALA A 86 -10.50 2.89 10.19
N THR A 87 -10.58 2.46 8.93
CA THR A 87 -10.84 1.05 8.58
C THR A 87 -9.60 0.17 8.74
N ALA A 88 -8.42 0.76 8.94
CA ALA A 88 -7.18 0.04 9.04
C ALA A 88 -7.18 -0.89 10.26
N LYS A 89 -6.80 -2.15 10.05
CA LYS A 89 -6.79 -3.18 11.09
C LYS A 89 -5.56 -4.07 10.97
N PRO A 90 -5.09 -4.68 12.06
CA PRO A 90 -4.04 -5.69 12.00
C PRO A 90 -4.37 -6.79 10.98
N TYR A 91 -3.38 -7.19 10.19
CA TYR A 91 -3.53 -8.22 9.17
C TYR A 91 -2.42 -9.26 9.29
N PHE A 92 -2.78 -10.45 9.79
CA PHE A 92 -1.82 -11.51 10.01
C PHE A 92 -1.43 -12.20 8.69
N ILE A 93 -0.12 -12.25 8.43
CA ILE A 93 0.51 -13.01 7.35
C ILE A 93 1.49 -14.02 7.95
N TYR A 94 2.57 -13.53 8.56
CA TYR A 94 3.54 -14.33 9.30
C TYR A 94 3.81 -13.73 10.69
N PRO A 95 4.15 -14.54 11.70
CA PRO A 95 4.33 -14.07 13.08
C PRO A 95 5.34 -12.93 13.25
N GLY A 96 6.39 -12.89 12.42
CA GLY A 96 7.45 -11.89 12.51
C GLY A 96 7.06 -10.49 12.02
N PHE A 97 5.87 -10.32 11.43
CA PHE A 97 5.44 -9.03 10.87
C PHE A 97 4.25 -8.44 11.62
N ALA A 98 4.33 -7.14 11.91
CA ALA A 98 3.25 -6.36 12.50
C ALA A 98 2.52 -5.54 11.41
N PHE A 99 1.86 -6.22 10.48
CA PHE A 99 1.13 -5.55 9.41
C PHE A 99 -0.25 -5.06 9.85
N VAL A 100 -0.64 -3.94 9.27
CA VAL A 100 -2.02 -3.47 9.19
C VAL A 100 -2.42 -3.37 7.72
N CYS A 101 -3.72 -3.48 7.45
CA CYS A 101 -4.24 -3.35 6.10
C CYS A 101 -5.45 -2.41 6.03
N TYR A 102 -5.63 -1.78 4.88
CA TYR A 102 -6.81 -1.00 4.52
C TYR A 102 -7.17 -1.27 3.05
N PRO A 103 -8.46 -1.18 2.66
CA PRO A 103 -8.88 -1.39 1.28
C PRO A 103 -8.34 -0.28 0.36
N ASN A 104 -8.16 -0.56 -0.93
CA ASN A 104 -7.60 0.39 -1.89
C ASN A 104 -8.48 0.52 -3.13
N ARG A 105 -8.91 1.75 -3.45
CA ARG A 105 -9.74 2.08 -4.63
C ARG A 105 -10.99 1.19 -4.71
N ASP A 106 -11.45 0.90 -5.93
CA ASP A 106 -12.62 0.09 -6.19
C ASP A 106 -12.23 -1.37 -6.44
N SER A 107 -12.60 -2.25 -5.52
CA SER A 107 -12.47 -3.71 -5.64
C SER A 107 -13.70 -4.37 -6.26
N THR A 108 -14.81 -3.65 -6.49
CA THR A 108 -16.07 -4.26 -6.92
C THR A 108 -16.01 -4.81 -8.34
N THR A 109 -15.19 -4.21 -9.19
CA THR A 109 -14.94 -4.61 -10.59
C THR A 109 -14.24 -5.97 -10.72
N TYR A 110 -13.60 -6.46 -9.65
CA TYR A 110 -12.84 -7.72 -9.69
C TYR A 110 -13.72 -8.96 -9.68
N LYS A 111 -15.03 -8.83 -9.39
CA LYS A 111 -15.97 -9.93 -9.64
C LYS A 111 -16.04 -10.26 -11.11
N GLU A 112 -16.19 -9.24 -11.95
CA GLU A 112 -16.25 -9.40 -13.39
C GLU A 112 -14.86 -9.70 -13.97
N LEU A 113 -13.82 -8.96 -13.57
CA LEU A 113 -12.47 -9.12 -14.13
C LEU A 113 -11.88 -10.51 -13.89
N TYR A 114 -12.10 -11.10 -12.71
CA TYR A 114 -11.63 -12.45 -12.39
C TYR A 114 -12.69 -13.52 -12.55
N ASN A 115 -13.86 -13.19 -13.10
CA ASN A 115 -14.96 -14.12 -13.30
C ASN A 115 -15.35 -14.89 -12.02
N ILE A 116 -15.47 -14.19 -10.89
CA ILE A 116 -15.90 -14.73 -9.59
C ILE A 116 -17.24 -14.13 -9.12
N PRO A 117 -18.33 -14.24 -9.91
CA PRO A 117 -19.63 -13.69 -9.53
C PRO A 117 -20.18 -14.28 -8.21
N GLU A 118 -19.76 -15.49 -7.87
CA GLU A 118 -20.14 -16.24 -6.67
C GLU A 118 -19.47 -15.76 -5.38
N ALA A 119 -18.48 -14.87 -5.48
CA ALA A 119 -17.77 -14.33 -4.33
C ALA A 119 -18.66 -13.42 -3.48
N GLU A 120 -18.69 -13.66 -2.18
CA GLU A 120 -19.41 -12.81 -1.22
C GLU A 120 -18.51 -11.70 -0.69
N THR A 121 -17.20 -11.94 -0.64
CA THR A 121 -16.19 -10.97 -0.21
C THR A 121 -15.13 -10.81 -1.29
N VAL A 122 -14.84 -9.58 -1.71
CA VAL A 122 -13.81 -9.24 -2.70
C VAL A 122 -13.17 -7.93 -2.28
N ILE A 123 -11.94 -8.01 -1.77
CA ILE A 123 -11.20 -6.85 -1.25
C ILE A 123 -9.76 -6.89 -1.77
N ARG A 124 -9.37 -5.84 -2.49
CA ARG A 124 -7.97 -5.49 -2.73
C ARG A 124 -7.57 -4.36 -1.78
N GLY A 125 -6.35 -4.39 -1.29
CA GLY A 125 -5.90 -3.42 -0.31
C GLY A 125 -4.39 -3.33 -0.18
N THR A 126 -3.98 -2.43 0.70
CA THR A 126 -2.59 -2.07 0.91
C THR A 126 -2.15 -2.50 2.30
N LEU A 127 -0.90 -2.99 2.41
CA LEU A 127 -0.22 -3.29 3.67
C LEU A 127 0.64 -2.12 4.11
N ARG A 128 0.65 -1.87 5.42
CA ARG A 128 1.60 -0.98 6.13
C ARG A 128 2.01 -1.63 7.44
N PHE A 129 3.05 -1.11 8.08
CA PHE A 129 3.35 -1.49 9.46
C PHE A 129 2.41 -0.79 10.45
N GLN A 130 2.27 -1.39 11.63
CA GLN A 130 1.56 -0.79 12.77
C GLN A 130 1.99 0.66 13.04
N GLY A 131 1.07 1.50 13.50
CA GLY A 131 1.32 2.90 13.82
C GLY A 131 1.26 3.86 12.62
N PHE A 132 1.35 3.35 11.38
CA PHE A 132 1.24 4.17 10.16
C PHE A 132 -0.14 4.84 10.02
N PRO A 133 -1.29 4.11 10.09
CA PRO A 133 -2.60 4.73 9.89
C PRO A 133 -2.92 5.81 10.91
N GLU A 134 -2.54 5.61 12.18
CA GLU A 134 -2.76 6.55 13.27
C GLU A 134 -1.98 7.84 13.05
N PHE A 135 -0.70 7.74 12.65
CA PHE A 135 0.13 8.90 12.37
C PHE A 135 -0.43 9.72 11.19
N VAL A 136 -0.85 9.03 10.11
CA VAL A 136 -1.46 9.67 8.94
C VAL A 136 -2.79 10.31 9.29
N LYS A 137 -3.63 9.67 10.12
CA LYS A 137 -4.90 10.23 10.57
C LYS A 137 -4.69 11.57 11.30
N VAL A 138 -3.66 11.67 12.15
CA VAL A 138 -3.31 12.95 12.78
C VAL A 138 -2.85 13.98 11.75
N LEU A 139 -2.03 13.61 10.76
CA LEU A 139 -1.69 14.53 9.67
C LEU A 139 -2.94 15.03 8.90
N VAL A 140 -3.93 14.15 8.68
CA VAL A 140 -5.21 14.52 8.07
C VAL A 140 -5.97 15.51 8.95
N ASP A 141 -6.10 15.22 10.24
CA ASP A 141 -6.81 16.08 11.21
C ASP A 141 -6.17 17.48 11.31
N LEU A 142 -4.84 17.55 11.21
CA LEU A 142 -4.08 18.80 11.19
C LEU A 142 -4.16 19.54 9.85
N GLY A 143 -4.77 18.95 8.82
CA GLY A 143 -4.93 19.56 7.49
C GLY A 143 -3.69 19.46 6.59
N PHE A 144 -2.71 18.62 6.93
CA PHE A 144 -1.49 18.48 6.14
C PHE A 144 -1.72 17.86 4.76
N LEU A 145 -2.75 17.05 4.58
CA LEU A 145 -2.99 16.36 3.30
C LEU A 145 -3.87 17.17 2.33
N LYS A 146 -4.11 18.45 2.61
CA LYS A 146 -4.79 19.38 1.68
C LYS A 146 -3.81 19.88 0.62
N ASP A 147 -4.27 19.92 -0.62
CA ASP A 147 -3.50 20.35 -1.80
C ASP A 147 -3.96 21.71 -2.34
N ASP A 148 -4.94 22.35 -1.68
CA ASP A 148 -5.33 23.73 -1.96
C ASP A 148 -4.16 24.70 -1.73
N GLU A 149 -4.03 25.69 -2.62
CA GLU A 149 -3.02 26.74 -2.47
C GLU A 149 -3.19 27.48 -1.14
N SER A 150 -2.07 27.74 -0.46
CA SER A 150 -2.03 28.39 0.83
C SER A 150 -0.86 29.37 0.90
N PRO A 151 -1.12 30.66 1.24
CA PRO A 151 -0.07 31.65 1.43
C PRO A 151 0.98 31.24 2.47
N ILE A 152 0.60 30.41 3.45
CA ILE A 152 1.48 29.88 4.51
C ILE A 152 2.69 29.13 3.91
N PHE A 153 2.47 28.41 2.79
CA PHE A 153 3.45 27.53 2.16
C PHE A 153 4.00 28.09 0.84
N SER A 154 3.74 29.36 0.56
CA SER A 154 4.17 30.04 -0.67
C SER A 154 5.63 30.53 -0.64
N LYS A 155 6.22 30.66 0.56
CA LYS A 155 7.57 31.15 0.79
C LYS A 155 8.24 30.34 1.91
N PRO A 156 9.59 30.28 1.95
CA PRO A 156 10.28 29.62 3.05
C PRO A 156 9.93 30.26 4.38
N SER A 157 9.59 29.43 5.36
CA SER A 157 9.34 29.84 6.74
C SER A 157 9.79 28.74 7.70
N ALA A 158 10.05 29.09 8.96
CA ALA A 158 10.35 28.09 9.97
C ALA A 158 9.16 27.13 10.12
N TRP A 159 9.45 25.83 10.23
CA TRP A 159 8.42 24.80 10.33
C TRP A 159 7.45 25.04 11.49
N LYS A 160 7.93 25.49 12.64
CA LYS A 160 7.08 25.83 13.80
C LYS A 160 6.05 26.93 13.51
N ASP A 161 6.41 27.92 12.69
CA ASP A 161 5.53 29.04 12.33
C ASP A 161 4.50 28.60 11.30
N ALA A 162 4.93 27.82 10.29
CA ALA A 162 4.04 27.23 9.30
C ALA A 162 3.02 26.28 9.94
N LEU A 163 3.47 25.45 10.88
CA LEU A 163 2.60 24.55 11.64
C LEU A 163 1.60 25.34 12.48
N ALA A 164 2.06 26.33 13.26
CA ALA A 164 1.18 27.18 14.08
C ALA A 164 0.08 27.83 13.25
N ALA A 165 0.44 28.37 12.07
CA ALA A 165 -0.49 28.97 11.14
C ALA A 165 -1.48 27.96 10.54
N LEU A 166 -1.01 26.77 10.15
CA LEU A 166 -1.85 25.72 9.56
C LEU A 166 -2.94 25.25 10.53
N ILE A 167 -2.56 25.00 11.78
CA ILE A 167 -3.46 24.39 12.78
C ILE A 167 -4.21 25.42 13.63
N GLY A 168 -3.94 26.71 13.43
CA GLY A 168 -4.51 27.80 14.23
C GLY A 168 -4.08 27.78 15.70
N ALA A 169 -2.79 27.51 15.96
CA ALA A 169 -2.23 27.56 17.30
C ALA A 169 -2.08 29.01 17.80
N LYS A 170 -2.04 29.20 19.13
CA LYS A 170 -1.88 30.53 19.74
C LYS A 170 -0.53 31.18 19.45
N SER A 171 0.51 30.36 19.36
CA SER A 171 1.89 30.76 19.04
C SER A 171 2.64 29.58 18.42
N SER A 172 3.88 29.80 17.98
CA SER A 172 4.80 28.75 17.54
C SER A 172 5.64 28.16 18.68
N GLU A 173 5.32 28.46 19.94
CA GLU A 173 5.90 27.80 21.10
C GLU A 173 5.43 26.34 21.20
N GLU A 174 6.34 25.43 21.54
CA GLU A 174 6.05 23.99 21.56
C GLU A 174 4.82 23.63 22.41
N LYS A 175 4.65 24.28 23.56
CA LYS A 175 3.50 24.07 24.46
C LYS A 175 2.17 24.34 23.76
N ASP A 176 2.08 25.43 22.99
CA ASP A 176 0.85 25.83 22.30
C ASP A 176 0.59 24.94 21.08
N LEU A 177 1.64 24.54 20.37
CA LEU A 177 1.56 23.55 19.28
C LEU A 177 1.05 22.20 19.79
N VAL A 178 1.63 21.66 20.86
CA VAL A 178 1.20 20.39 21.48
C VAL A 178 -0.24 20.48 21.98
N ALA A 179 -0.60 21.59 22.64
CA ALA A 179 -1.97 21.78 23.12
C ALA A 179 -2.97 21.78 21.95
N LYS A 180 -2.67 22.48 20.85
CA LYS A 180 -3.56 22.53 19.70
C LYS A 180 -3.64 21.20 18.96
N ILE A 181 -2.52 20.51 18.77
CA ILE A 181 -2.50 19.16 18.17
C ILE A 181 -3.32 18.17 19.01
N SER A 182 -3.23 18.26 20.34
CA SER A 182 -3.99 17.40 21.25
C SER A 182 -5.50 17.68 21.21
N GLU A 183 -5.89 18.93 20.90
CA GLU A 183 -7.30 19.35 20.78
C GLU A 183 -7.93 18.83 19.49
N VAL A 184 -7.19 18.86 18.37
CA VAL A 184 -7.74 18.56 17.03
C VAL A 184 -7.46 17.13 16.55
N GLY A 185 -6.36 16.53 17.01
CA GLY A 185 -5.93 15.20 16.59
C GLY A 185 -6.72 14.09 17.25
N THR A 186 -6.96 13.01 16.51
CA THR A 186 -7.54 11.77 17.04
C THR A 186 -6.44 10.78 17.45
N PHE A 187 -6.42 10.36 18.72
CA PHE A 187 -5.42 9.45 19.27
C PHE A 187 -6.07 8.20 19.87
N LYS A 188 -5.41 7.03 19.74
CA LYS A 188 -5.94 5.78 20.31
C LYS A 188 -5.73 5.67 21.82
N SER A 189 -4.66 6.25 22.33
CA SER A 189 -4.27 6.26 23.74
C SER A 189 -3.29 7.41 24.01
N GLU A 190 -2.97 7.68 25.27
CA GLU A 190 -1.91 8.67 25.59
C GLU A 190 -0.52 8.20 25.10
N GLU A 191 -0.23 6.90 25.11
CA GLU A 191 1.01 6.36 24.54
C GLU A 191 1.10 6.61 23.02
N ASP A 192 -0.01 6.41 22.31
CA ASP A 192 -0.09 6.66 20.87
C ASP A 192 0.10 8.16 20.55
N LYS A 193 -0.48 9.02 21.38
CA LYS A 193 -0.29 10.47 21.30
C LYS A 193 1.15 10.88 21.54
N GLU A 194 1.81 10.36 22.57
CA GLU A 194 3.23 10.62 22.83
C GLU A 194 4.11 10.19 21.65
N ARG A 195 3.87 8.98 21.11
CA ARG A 195 4.55 8.45 19.93
C ARG A 195 4.37 9.36 18.72
N ILE A 196 3.14 9.78 18.41
CA ILE A 196 2.85 10.64 17.26
C ILE A 196 3.47 12.03 17.43
N LEU A 197 3.36 12.65 18.61
CA LEU A 197 3.99 13.94 18.89
C LEU A 197 5.52 13.87 18.74
N SER A 198 6.13 12.79 19.24
CA SER A 198 7.56 12.52 19.04
C SER A 198 7.93 12.42 17.55
N GLY A 199 7.12 11.72 16.76
CA GLY A 199 7.33 11.60 15.33
C GLY A 199 7.14 12.92 14.54
N LEU A 200 6.16 13.76 14.92
CA LEU A 200 6.00 15.10 14.34
C LEU A 200 7.21 16.00 14.65
N LYS A 201 7.80 15.85 15.85
CA LYS A 201 9.07 16.52 16.20
C LYS A 201 10.25 15.97 15.41
N TRP A 202 10.34 14.66 15.21
CA TRP A 202 11.37 14.02 14.38
C TRP A 202 11.35 14.52 12.93
N LEU A 203 10.14 14.76 12.39
CA LEU A 203 9.95 15.41 11.09
C LEU A 203 10.46 16.85 11.05
N GLY A 204 10.71 17.47 12.21
CA GLY A 204 11.19 18.84 12.35
C GLY A 204 10.08 19.88 12.33
N LEU A 205 8.81 19.47 12.46
CA LEU A 205 7.64 20.37 12.34
C LEU A 205 7.57 21.41 13.47
N PHE A 206 8.31 21.20 14.56
CA PHE A 206 8.40 22.10 15.72
C PHE A 206 9.67 22.97 15.70
N SER A 207 10.47 22.89 14.64
CA SER A 207 11.81 23.49 14.61
C SER A 207 11.87 24.82 13.83
N ASP A 208 12.99 25.52 14.00
CA ASP A 208 13.37 26.70 13.21
C ASP A 208 13.84 26.36 11.78
N LYS A 209 13.91 25.06 11.44
CA LYS A 209 14.30 24.62 10.09
C LYS A 209 13.32 25.21 9.08
N GLN A 210 13.86 25.82 8.04
CA GLN A 210 13.06 26.34 6.94
C GLN A 210 12.39 25.20 6.17
N ASN A 211 11.10 25.33 5.92
CA ASN A 211 10.39 24.43 5.02
C ASN A 211 10.82 24.64 3.56
N THR A 212 10.54 23.66 2.71
CA THR A 212 10.67 23.82 1.25
C THR A 212 9.31 24.27 0.72
N PRO A 213 9.14 25.52 0.28
CA PRO A 213 7.84 26.04 -0.14
C PRO A 213 7.37 25.33 -1.41
N ARG A 214 6.20 24.70 -1.34
CA ARG A 214 5.54 24.06 -2.49
C ARG A 214 4.12 24.56 -2.72
N GLY A 215 3.73 25.68 -2.10
CA GLY A 215 2.46 26.36 -2.35
C GLY A 215 1.25 25.79 -1.60
N ASN A 216 1.29 24.54 -1.15
CA ASN A 216 0.23 23.89 -0.37
C ASN A 216 0.83 23.02 0.76
N PRO A 217 0.06 22.66 1.81
CA PRO A 217 0.57 21.89 2.94
C PRO A 217 1.03 20.48 2.53
N LEU A 218 0.29 19.80 1.64
CA LEU A 218 0.62 18.44 1.21
C LEU A 218 2.01 18.36 0.58
N ASP A 219 2.26 19.17 -0.44
CA ASP A 219 3.50 19.11 -1.21
C ASP A 219 4.69 19.66 -0.39
N THR A 220 4.43 20.60 0.53
CA THR A 220 5.48 21.12 1.43
C THR A 220 5.89 20.08 2.47
N LEU A 221 4.93 19.32 3.01
CA LEU A 221 5.22 18.16 3.85
C LEU A 221 5.93 17.06 3.05
N CYS A 222 5.49 16.76 1.83
CA CYS A 222 6.14 15.79 0.93
C CYS A 222 7.64 16.06 0.78
N ALA A 223 8.03 17.31 0.55
CA ALA A 223 9.44 17.67 0.43
C ALA A 223 10.26 17.34 1.69
N THR A 224 9.69 17.50 2.88
CA THR A 224 10.37 17.13 4.14
C THR A 224 10.40 15.61 4.35
N LEU A 225 9.33 14.91 3.98
CA LEU A 225 9.27 13.46 4.04
C LEU A 225 10.28 12.82 3.07
N GLU A 226 10.40 13.36 1.86
CA GLU A 226 11.38 12.95 0.84
C GLU A 226 12.82 13.22 1.28
N GLU A 227 13.07 14.24 2.09
CA GLU A 227 14.40 14.48 2.65
C GLU A 227 14.74 13.47 3.77
N LYS A 228 13.76 13.15 4.62
CA LYS A 228 14.00 12.42 5.87
C LYS A 228 13.83 10.91 5.78
N MET A 229 13.05 10.42 4.81
CA MET A 229 12.56 9.03 4.80
C MET A 229 12.97 8.30 3.52
N GLN A 230 14.20 8.57 3.06
CA GLN A 230 14.83 7.81 1.99
C GLN A 230 15.48 6.55 2.54
N TYR A 231 15.68 5.59 1.63
CA TYR A 231 16.60 4.49 1.88
C TYR A 231 18.04 5.03 1.94
N GLU A 232 18.75 4.64 2.99
CA GLU A 232 20.16 4.92 3.19
C GLU A 232 21.01 3.76 2.68
N LYS A 233 22.32 4.00 2.60
CA LYS A 233 23.28 2.98 2.13
C LYS A 233 23.25 1.76 3.05
N GLY A 234 23.06 0.58 2.46
CA GLY A 234 23.07 -0.70 3.18
C GLY A 234 21.68 -1.14 3.66
N GLU A 235 20.66 -0.29 3.55
CA GLU A 235 19.29 -0.64 3.89
C GLU A 235 18.59 -1.39 2.75
N ARG A 236 17.50 -2.08 3.09
CA ARG A 236 16.73 -2.89 2.14
C ARG A 236 15.26 -2.55 2.21
N ASP A 237 14.60 -2.59 1.06
CA ASP A 237 13.14 -2.64 0.99
C ASP A 237 12.64 -4.08 1.08
N LEU A 238 11.34 -4.20 1.23
CA LEU A 238 10.57 -5.41 1.41
C LEU A 238 9.29 -5.27 0.58
N VAL A 239 9.00 -6.26 -0.24
CA VAL A 239 7.68 -6.46 -0.83
C VAL A 239 7.02 -7.65 -0.18
N VAL A 240 5.78 -7.45 0.28
CA VAL A 240 4.89 -8.53 0.70
C VAL A 240 3.60 -8.44 -0.11
N LEU A 241 3.24 -9.53 -0.77
CA LEU A 241 1.98 -9.72 -1.48
C LEU A 241 1.36 -11.03 -1.00
N GLN A 242 0.11 -10.98 -0.54
CA GLN A 242 -0.65 -12.18 -0.23
C GLN A 242 -2.06 -12.12 -0.82
N HIS A 243 -2.40 -13.15 -1.57
CA HIS A 243 -3.79 -13.52 -1.83
C HIS A 243 -4.29 -14.50 -0.77
N LYS A 244 -5.57 -14.38 -0.42
CA LYS A 244 -6.28 -15.31 0.46
C LYS A 244 -7.65 -15.61 -0.14
N PHE A 245 -7.87 -16.89 -0.42
CA PHE A 245 -9.05 -17.42 -1.07
C PHE A 245 -9.84 -18.24 -0.05
N GLY A 246 -11.11 -17.90 0.16
CA GLY A 246 -12.07 -18.79 0.80
C GLY A 246 -12.75 -19.62 -0.28
N ILE A 247 -12.58 -20.94 -0.24
CA ILE A 247 -13.01 -21.86 -1.29
C ILE A 247 -14.11 -22.77 -0.72
N GLU A 248 -15.18 -22.97 -1.49
CA GLU A 248 -16.20 -24.00 -1.26
C GLU A 248 -16.12 -25.01 -2.41
N TRP A 249 -15.83 -26.26 -2.08
CA TRP A 249 -15.75 -27.35 -3.05
C TRP A 249 -17.13 -27.94 -3.36
N ALA A 250 -17.25 -28.66 -4.48
CA ALA A 250 -18.51 -29.28 -4.91
C ALA A 250 -19.10 -30.28 -3.91
N ASN A 251 -18.26 -30.89 -3.06
CA ASN A 251 -18.68 -31.78 -1.97
C ASN A 251 -19.17 -31.03 -0.71
N GLY A 252 -19.15 -29.69 -0.72
CA GLY A 252 -19.52 -28.83 0.40
C GLY A 252 -18.39 -28.56 1.40
N GLU A 253 -17.20 -29.16 1.23
CA GLU A 253 -16.05 -28.86 2.08
C GLU A 253 -15.54 -27.44 1.78
N THR A 254 -15.00 -26.79 2.82
CA THR A 254 -14.43 -25.45 2.69
C THR A 254 -12.96 -25.48 3.05
N GLU A 255 -12.16 -24.68 2.35
CA GLU A 255 -10.76 -24.46 2.69
C GLU A 255 -10.41 -22.98 2.55
N VAL A 256 -9.32 -22.58 3.22
CA VAL A 256 -8.68 -21.30 2.98
C VAL A 256 -7.34 -21.55 2.32
N ARG A 257 -7.11 -20.98 1.14
CA ARG A 257 -5.82 -21.02 0.46
C ARG A 257 -5.17 -19.65 0.50
N THR A 258 -3.86 -19.63 0.70
CA THR A 258 -3.04 -18.42 0.58
C THR A 258 -2.05 -18.59 -0.56
N SER A 259 -1.72 -17.49 -1.24
CA SER A 259 -0.64 -17.40 -2.23
C SER A 259 0.21 -16.21 -1.82
N THR A 260 1.45 -16.45 -1.39
CA THR A 260 2.26 -15.43 -0.69
C THR A 260 3.64 -15.24 -1.32
N LEU A 261 4.01 -13.99 -1.58
CA LEU A 261 5.34 -13.55 -1.99
C LEU A 261 5.90 -12.62 -0.90
N VAL A 262 7.11 -12.93 -0.45
CA VAL A 262 7.93 -12.07 0.41
C VAL A 262 9.30 -11.98 -0.25
N ASP A 263 9.71 -10.79 -0.65
CA ASP A 263 10.99 -10.55 -1.32
C ASP A 263 11.66 -9.33 -0.68
N TYR A 264 12.96 -9.43 -0.42
CA TYR A 264 13.77 -8.36 0.15
C TYR A 264 14.71 -7.82 -0.92
N GLY A 265 14.91 -6.51 -0.95
CA GLY A 265 15.86 -5.88 -1.85
C GLY A 265 17.30 -6.32 -1.57
N ASN A 266 18.16 -6.21 -2.58
CA ASN A 266 19.60 -6.38 -2.42
C ASN A 266 20.24 -4.99 -2.25
N PRO A 267 20.92 -4.67 -1.13
CA PRO A 267 21.58 -3.38 -0.92
C PRO A 267 22.63 -3.06 -2.01
N ASP A 268 23.26 -4.09 -2.56
CA ASP A 268 24.29 -3.99 -3.60
C ASP A 268 23.71 -4.23 -5.00
N GLY A 269 22.39 -4.29 -5.14
CA GLY A 269 21.70 -4.61 -6.39
C GLY A 269 20.37 -3.87 -6.52
N TYR A 270 19.34 -4.58 -6.98
CA TYR A 270 18.01 -4.01 -7.14
C TYR A 270 17.22 -4.09 -5.84
N SER A 271 16.44 -3.04 -5.56
CA SER A 271 15.36 -3.10 -4.58
C SER A 271 14.32 -4.13 -5.00
N SER A 272 13.61 -4.72 -4.04
CA SER A 272 12.52 -5.66 -4.29
C SER A 272 11.45 -5.03 -5.16
N MET A 273 11.08 -3.78 -4.87
CA MET A 273 10.13 -3.01 -5.67
C MET A 273 10.59 -2.85 -7.13
N ALA A 274 11.85 -2.47 -7.36
CA ALA A 274 12.38 -2.30 -8.72
C ALA A 274 12.41 -3.64 -9.47
N LYS A 275 12.87 -4.71 -8.81
CA LYS A 275 12.90 -6.07 -9.36
C LYS A 275 11.49 -6.55 -9.74
N LEU A 276 10.55 -6.49 -8.81
CA LEU A 276 9.20 -7.06 -8.99
C LEU A 276 8.29 -6.23 -9.90
N VAL A 277 8.65 -4.98 -10.20
CA VAL A 277 7.97 -4.19 -11.25
C VAL A 277 8.68 -4.32 -12.60
N GLY A 278 10.02 -4.20 -12.60
CA GLY A 278 10.81 -4.17 -13.83
C GLY A 278 10.93 -5.52 -14.52
N VAL A 279 11.13 -6.60 -13.77
CA VAL A 279 11.34 -7.94 -14.35
C VAL A 279 10.08 -8.47 -15.04
N PRO A 280 8.86 -8.41 -14.47
CA PRO A 280 7.65 -8.81 -15.20
C PRO A 280 7.41 -7.99 -16.47
N CYS A 281 7.70 -6.69 -16.43
CA CYS A 281 7.63 -5.82 -17.60
C CYS A 281 8.64 -6.26 -18.69
N ALA A 282 9.87 -6.57 -18.31
CA ALA A 282 10.90 -7.04 -19.23
C ALA A 282 10.56 -8.42 -19.83
N VAL A 283 10.07 -9.36 -19.02
CA VAL A 283 9.63 -10.68 -19.47
C VAL A 283 8.48 -10.57 -20.47
N ALA A 284 7.44 -9.78 -20.15
CA ALA A 284 6.33 -9.57 -21.06
C ALA A 284 6.78 -8.88 -22.37
N THR A 285 7.71 -7.93 -22.28
CA THR A 285 8.30 -7.28 -23.46
C THR A 285 9.02 -8.30 -24.35
N GLN A 286 9.86 -9.16 -23.77
CA GLN A 286 10.58 -10.19 -24.51
C GLN A 286 9.62 -11.18 -25.20
N GLN A 287 8.61 -11.65 -24.47
CA GLN A 287 7.61 -12.59 -24.98
C GLN A 287 6.70 -11.99 -26.06
N ILE A 288 6.48 -10.67 -26.06
CA ILE A 288 5.81 -9.98 -27.18
C ILE A 288 6.71 -9.96 -28.42
N LEU A 289 8.01 -9.72 -28.24
CA LEU A 289 8.98 -9.63 -29.34
C LEU A 289 9.26 -10.98 -30.00
N ASP A 290 9.33 -12.06 -29.22
CA ASP A 290 9.57 -13.41 -29.74
C ASP A 290 8.28 -14.13 -30.20
N GLY A 291 7.12 -13.55 -29.97
CA GLY A 291 5.83 -14.06 -30.42
C GLY A 291 5.16 -15.05 -29.47
N THR A 292 5.76 -15.35 -28.31
CA THR A 292 5.11 -16.12 -27.23
C THR A 292 3.77 -15.49 -26.83
N LEU A 293 3.75 -14.16 -26.66
CA LEU A 293 2.54 -13.35 -26.48
C LEU A 293 2.14 -12.70 -27.81
N SER A 294 1.32 -13.40 -28.60
CA SER A 294 0.96 -12.99 -29.97
C SER A 294 -0.37 -12.24 -30.10
N ILE A 295 -1.26 -12.35 -29.10
CA ILE A 295 -2.60 -11.74 -29.11
C ILE A 295 -2.46 -10.21 -29.29
N LYS A 296 -3.27 -9.63 -30.18
CA LYS A 296 -3.26 -8.20 -30.49
C LYS A 296 -4.36 -7.46 -29.72
N GLY A 297 -4.11 -6.19 -29.39
CA GLY A 297 -5.08 -5.31 -28.74
C GLY A 297 -4.55 -4.68 -27.45
N LEU A 298 -5.46 -4.06 -26.69
CA LEU A 298 -5.18 -3.50 -25.37
C LEU A 298 -5.40 -4.61 -24.32
N LEU A 299 -4.31 -5.23 -23.88
CA LEU A 299 -4.34 -6.44 -23.05
C LEU A 299 -3.81 -6.18 -21.63
N ALA A 300 -4.26 -7.02 -20.69
CA ALA A 300 -3.82 -7.15 -19.30
C ALA A 300 -3.75 -8.66 -18.94
N PRO A 301 -3.03 -9.06 -17.88
CA PRO A 301 -2.83 -10.47 -17.51
C PRO A 301 -4.07 -11.13 -16.86
N MET A 302 -5.12 -11.33 -17.65
CA MET A 302 -6.45 -11.77 -17.19
C MET A 302 -6.83 -13.20 -17.61
N SER A 303 -5.92 -13.98 -18.19
CA SER A 303 -6.17 -15.38 -18.58
C SER A 303 -4.89 -16.21 -18.57
N SER A 304 -5.00 -17.52 -18.37
CA SER A 304 -3.88 -18.48 -18.40
C SER A 304 -3.03 -18.40 -19.67
N ASP A 305 -3.64 -18.21 -20.84
CA ASP A 305 -2.90 -18.06 -22.12
C ASP A 305 -1.86 -16.93 -22.12
N ILE A 306 -2.09 -15.87 -21.34
CA ILE A 306 -1.13 -14.78 -21.13
C ILE A 306 -0.27 -15.06 -19.89
N ASN A 307 -0.89 -15.55 -18.81
CA ASN A 307 -0.29 -15.57 -17.48
C ASN A 307 0.73 -16.70 -17.31
N ASP A 308 0.45 -17.89 -17.84
CA ASP A 308 1.27 -19.08 -17.68
C ASP A 308 2.70 -18.94 -18.24
N PRO A 309 2.92 -18.45 -19.48
CA PRO A 309 4.28 -18.28 -19.99
C PRO A 309 5.06 -17.23 -19.20
N ILE A 310 4.40 -16.17 -18.72
CA ILE A 310 5.02 -15.14 -17.89
C ILE A 310 5.40 -15.71 -16.53
N MET A 311 4.47 -16.36 -15.82
CA MET A 311 4.72 -16.98 -14.52
C MET A 311 5.84 -18.01 -14.59
N LYS A 312 5.87 -18.83 -15.65
CA LYS A 312 6.93 -19.81 -15.87
C LYS A 312 8.30 -19.15 -15.95
N THR A 313 8.43 -18.13 -16.80
CA THR A 313 9.71 -17.41 -16.97
C THR A 313 10.13 -16.69 -15.69
N LEU A 314 9.19 -15.99 -15.03
CA LEU A 314 9.44 -15.32 -13.75
C LEU A 314 9.94 -16.28 -12.67
N LYS A 315 9.33 -17.46 -12.57
CA LYS A 315 9.71 -18.48 -11.59
C LYS A 315 11.05 -19.13 -11.94
N ASP A 316 11.20 -19.61 -13.17
CA ASP A 316 12.34 -20.45 -13.55
C ASP A 316 13.64 -19.64 -13.67
N ASP A 317 13.57 -18.43 -14.23
CA ASP A 317 14.77 -17.64 -14.54
C ASP A 317 15.10 -16.61 -13.45
N TYR A 318 14.09 -16.14 -12.70
CA TYR A 318 14.25 -15.05 -11.73
C TYR A 318 13.86 -15.41 -10.30
N GLY A 319 13.34 -16.63 -10.07
CA GLY A 319 12.87 -17.05 -8.74
C GLY A 319 11.71 -16.22 -8.20
N ILE A 320 10.94 -15.56 -9.06
CA ILE A 320 9.80 -14.72 -8.68
C ILE A 320 8.54 -15.57 -8.77
N TYR A 321 7.98 -15.94 -7.62
CA TYR A 321 6.74 -16.72 -7.53
C TYR A 321 6.07 -16.53 -6.18
N LEU A 322 4.75 -16.79 -6.13
CA LEU A 322 4.02 -16.88 -4.87
C LEU A 322 3.95 -18.34 -4.40
N VAL A 323 4.17 -18.54 -3.11
CA VAL A 323 4.04 -19.84 -2.44
C VAL A 323 2.58 -20.06 -2.07
N GLU A 324 1.97 -21.12 -2.62
CA GLU A 324 0.61 -21.52 -2.30
C GLU A 324 0.56 -22.46 -1.10
N LYS A 325 -0.38 -22.23 -0.18
CA LYS A 325 -0.60 -23.06 1.01
C LYS A 325 -2.08 -23.09 1.39
N THR A 326 -2.61 -24.27 1.65
CA THR A 326 -3.90 -24.45 2.35
C THR A 326 -3.69 -24.25 3.85
N VAL A 327 -4.49 -23.38 4.45
CA VAL A 327 -4.53 -23.13 5.89
C VAL A 327 -5.44 -24.19 6.51
N GLY A 328 -4.86 -25.04 7.35
CA GLY A 328 -5.58 -26.04 8.15
C GLY A 328 -5.77 -25.58 9.58
#